data_AF-A0A498GV74-F1
#
_entry.id   AF-A0A498GV74-F1
#
_cell.length_a   1.000
_cell.length_b   1.000
_cell.length_c   1.000
_cell.angle_alpha   90.00
_cell.angle_beta   90.00
_cell.angle_gamma   90.00
#
_symmetry.space_group_name_H-M   'P 1'
#
loop_
_entity.id
_entity.type
_entity.pdbx_description
1 polymer ?
#
loop_
_entity_poly.entity_id
_entity_poly.type
_entity_poly.pdbx_seq_one_letter_code
_entity_poly.pdbx_strand_id
1 'polypeptide(L)'
;MFRRYAGGIPEGANKLFLEHPSVLAALLEVTWQYRIHFPKQSLGDPFHRSNIPQLPDFWLNQLRSIVENETRKPVIDPPSGGRRPVLWDHLIYAYMIENTRIYEIFRRVLYEYLHGEKLGVPTPAAQHWLRNTEELFYRDPLPFSIISVTSNIRSDMRASRRNAYQRMFGMDLNHGTDDNQPYPYVKAEAYNNEFVPVFEEFLREVWVAIVNVKNETGVNPTDRGKVETLVESLQSMLMTRRVNGNLSREEFAFVSMMSWFHLTVEFNSPIIESLRAEASSPEQRLFKVAQRVGLPAHGLSKSYFDIADPISRILIQIEISGTGIVPGLLVAGPLQNTVNTIITHWSTITGRDIKARKVATT
;
A
#
# COMPACT_ATOMS: atom_id res chain seq x y z
N MET A 1 5.30 2.59 -3.04
CA MET A 1 5.79 3.39 -4.19
C MET A 1 6.80 4.48 -3.81
N PHE A 2 6.43 5.57 -3.12
CA PHE A 2 7.37 6.66 -2.77
C PHE A 2 8.59 6.18 -1.95
N ARG A 3 8.39 5.18 -1.09
CA ARG A 3 9.47 4.49 -0.37
C ARG A 3 10.56 3.92 -1.28
N ARG A 4 10.19 3.40 -2.45
CA ARG A 4 11.15 2.86 -3.43
C ARG A 4 11.92 3.97 -4.13
N TYR A 5 11.27 5.11 -4.40
CA TYR A 5 11.93 6.28 -4.97
C TYR A 5 12.92 6.91 -3.99
N ALA A 6 12.55 7.00 -2.72
CA ALA A 6 13.44 7.51 -1.68
C ALA A 6 14.78 6.77 -1.62
N GLY A 7 14.78 5.45 -1.81
CA GLY A 7 16.01 4.65 -1.83
C GLY A 7 16.90 4.87 -3.07
N GLY A 8 16.37 5.47 -4.14
CA GLY A 8 17.10 5.72 -5.39
C GLY A 8 17.59 7.17 -5.56
N ILE A 9 17.14 8.09 -4.71
CA ILE A 9 17.44 9.52 -4.83
C ILE A 9 18.70 9.86 -4.01
N PRO A 10 19.71 10.55 -4.59
CA PRO A 10 20.81 11.12 -3.82
C PRO A 10 20.26 12.11 -2.80
N GLU A 11 20.57 11.92 -1.51
CA GLU A 11 19.99 12.60 -0.32
C GLU A 11 18.69 11.98 0.25
N GLY A 12 18.20 10.90 -0.36
CA GLY A 12 17.18 10.04 0.21
C GLY A 12 15.77 10.64 0.27
N ALA A 13 14.98 10.14 1.23
CA ALA A 13 13.58 10.50 1.38
C ALA A 13 13.31 11.98 1.70
N ASN A 14 14.24 12.65 2.38
CA ASN A 14 14.07 14.05 2.77
C ASN A 14 13.91 14.96 1.55
N LYS A 15 14.66 14.68 0.49
CA LYS A 15 14.63 15.43 -0.75
C LYS A 15 13.25 15.39 -1.41
N LEU A 16 12.62 14.21 -1.47
CA LEU A 16 11.25 14.06 -1.97
C LEU A 16 10.25 14.97 -1.26
N PHE A 17 10.41 15.19 0.05
CA PHE A 17 9.52 16.06 0.80
C PHE A 17 9.72 17.55 0.53
N LEU A 18 10.88 17.94 -0.02
CA LEU A 18 11.24 19.32 -0.34
C LEU A 18 10.96 19.69 -1.79
N GLU A 19 10.71 18.71 -2.66
CA GLU A 19 10.36 18.94 -4.07
C GLU A 19 9.06 19.74 -4.22
N HIS A 20 8.88 20.36 -5.39
CA HIS A 20 7.62 21.02 -5.74
C HIS A 20 6.50 19.98 -5.99
N PRO A 21 5.22 20.27 -5.65
CA PRO A 21 4.12 19.33 -5.87
C PRO A 21 4.00 18.84 -7.32
N SER A 22 4.30 19.69 -8.31
CA SER A 22 4.28 19.30 -9.72
C SER A 22 5.33 18.26 -10.09
N VAL A 23 6.51 18.29 -9.45
CA VAL A 23 7.56 17.28 -9.63
C VAL A 23 7.09 15.93 -9.11
N LEU A 24 6.44 15.93 -7.94
CA LEU A 24 5.88 14.71 -7.33
C LEU A 24 4.73 14.15 -8.15
N ALA A 25 3.84 15.00 -8.67
CA ALA A 25 2.79 14.59 -9.60
C ALA A 25 3.36 14.01 -10.90
N ALA A 26 4.35 14.67 -11.50
CA ALA A 26 5.05 14.18 -12.69
C ALA A 26 5.75 12.85 -12.42
N LEU A 27 6.34 12.67 -11.24
CA LEU A 27 6.94 11.39 -10.82
C LEU A 27 5.90 10.27 -10.86
N LEU A 28 4.67 10.50 -10.38
CA LEU A 28 3.60 9.51 -10.43
C LEU A 28 3.16 9.19 -11.88
N GLU A 29 3.07 10.20 -12.75
CA GLU A 29 2.78 9.98 -14.18
C GLU A 29 3.88 9.15 -14.87
N VAL A 30 5.15 9.50 -14.62
CA VAL A 30 6.31 8.77 -15.12
C VAL A 30 6.35 7.34 -14.56
N THR A 31 5.95 7.16 -13.31
CA THR A 31 5.84 5.84 -12.69
C THR A 31 4.80 4.98 -13.40
N TRP A 32 3.64 5.55 -13.68
CA TRP A 32 2.61 4.89 -14.47
C TRP A 32 3.10 4.57 -15.88
N GLN A 33 3.85 5.48 -16.50
CA GLN A 33 4.44 5.30 -17.81
C GLN A 33 5.37 4.09 -17.88
N TYR A 34 6.30 4.00 -16.92
CA TYR A 34 7.31 2.93 -16.86
C TYR A 34 6.85 1.67 -16.13
N ARG A 35 5.55 1.52 -15.91
CA ARG A 35 4.99 0.29 -15.34
C ARG A 35 5.38 -0.94 -16.16
N ILE A 36 5.51 -2.08 -15.49
CA ILE A 36 5.65 -3.36 -16.20
C ILE A 36 4.42 -3.54 -17.10
N HIS A 37 4.68 -3.79 -18.39
CA HIS A 37 3.64 -3.96 -19.39
C HIS A 37 4.05 -5.07 -20.37
N PHE A 38 3.54 -6.27 -20.14
CA PHE A 38 3.70 -7.44 -21.00
C PHE A 38 2.38 -7.73 -21.72
N PRO A 39 2.21 -7.26 -22.98
CA PRO A 39 0.93 -7.37 -23.71
C PRO A 39 0.40 -8.81 -23.88
N LYS A 40 1.27 -9.81 -23.74
CA LYS A 40 0.91 -11.23 -23.79
C LYS A 40 0.12 -11.70 -22.57
N GLN A 41 0.22 -10.99 -21.44
CA GLN A 41 -0.54 -11.31 -20.23
C GLN A 41 -1.97 -10.76 -20.32
N SER A 42 -2.88 -11.28 -19.50
CA SER A 42 -4.24 -10.76 -19.43
C SER A 42 -4.28 -9.35 -18.84
N LEU A 43 -5.21 -8.51 -19.29
CA LEU A 43 -5.36 -7.15 -18.76
C LEU A 43 -5.89 -7.20 -17.32
N GLY A 44 -5.07 -6.70 -16.38
CA GLY A 44 -5.30 -6.81 -14.94
C GLY A 44 -4.20 -7.59 -14.20
N ASP A 45 -3.42 -8.38 -14.93
CA ASP A 45 -2.24 -9.09 -14.41
C ASP A 45 -1.22 -8.12 -13.81
N PRO A 46 -0.46 -8.48 -12.77
CA PRO A 46 0.56 -7.60 -12.19
C PRO A 46 1.61 -7.09 -13.20
N PHE A 47 1.89 -7.84 -14.26
CA PHE A 47 2.75 -7.44 -15.38
C PHE A 47 2.00 -6.82 -16.56
N HIS A 48 0.67 -6.72 -16.51
CA HIS A 48 -0.16 -6.07 -17.52
C HIS A 48 -1.41 -5.41 -16.89
N ARG A 49 -1.20 -4.52 -15.92
CA ARG A 49 -2.29 -3.98 -15.09
C ARG A 49 -3.25 -3.07 -15.83
N SER A 50 -2.79 -2.32 -16.84
CA SER A 50 -3.63 -1.36 -17.55
C SER A 50 -3.13 -1.07 -18.97
N ASN A 51 -4.09 -0.88 -19.88
CA ASN A 51 -3.92 -0.42 -21.26
C ASN A 51 -4.12 1.09 -21.44
N ILE A 52 -4.40 1.82 -20.35
CA ILE A 52 -4.60 3.25 -20.44
C ILE A 52 -3.33 3.87 -21.01
N PRO A 53 -3.45 4.60 -22.14
CA PRO A 53 -2.30 5.17 -22.81
C PRO A 53 -1.60 6.15 -21.90
N GLN A 54 -0.31 6.29 -22.13
CA GLN A 54 0.56 7.16 -21.37
C GLN A 54 0.28 8.62 -21.76
N LEU A 55 0.66 9.57 -20.90
CA LEU A 55 0.81 10.94 -21.37
C LEU A 55 1.80 10.95 -22.54
N PRO A 56 1.49 11.64 -23.66
CA PRO A 56 2.41 11.70 -24.79
C PRO A 56 3.80 12.14 -24.35
N ASP A 57 4.84 11.52 -24.91
CA ASP A 57 6.24 11.83 -24.55
C ASP A 57 6.56 13.32 -24.68
N PHE A 58 5.90 14.04 -25.60
CA PHE A 58 6.01 15.50 -25.70
C PHE A 58 5.64 16.21 -24.39
N TRP A 59 4.52 15.87 -23.76
CA TRP A 59 4.09 16.47 -22.50
C TRP A 59 5.03 16.10 -21.36
N LEU A 60 5.49 14.84 -21.32
CA LEU A 60 6.43 14.39 -20.29
C LEU A 60 7.82 15.00 -20.47
N ASN A 61 8.29 15.16 -21.70
CA ASN A 61 9.55 15.84 -22.01
C ASN A 61 9.46 17.35 -21.73
N GLN A 62 8.29 17.96 -21.91
CA GLN A 62 8.06 19.35 -21.54
C GLN A 62 8.01 19.52 -20.02
N LEU A 63 7.38 18.59 -19.29
CA LEU A 63 7.45 18.54 -17.83
C LEU A 63 8.89 18.33 -17.34
N ARG A 64 9.65 17.43 -17.98
CA ARG A 64 11.07 17.21 -17.68
C ARG A 64 11.91 18.45 -17.96
N SER A 65 11.72 19.12 -19.10
CA SER A 65 12.50 20.32 -19.45
C SER A 65 12.17 21.52 -18.57
N ILE A 66 10.94 21.62 -18.06
CA ILE A 66 10.57 22.61 -17.02
C ILE A 66 11.31 22.30 -15.71
N VAL A 67 11.38 21.01 -15.32
CA VAL A 67 12.11 20.56 -14.12
C VAL A 67 13.63 20.70 -14.27
N GLU A 68 14.18 20.53 -15.47
CA GLU A 68 15.61 20.65 -15.77
C GLU A 68 16.08 22.11 -15.93
N ASN A 69 15.18 23.05 -16.31
CA ASN A 69 15.52 24.46 -16.53
C ASN A 69 15.44 25.35 -15.28
N GLU A 70 14.90 24.87 -14.15
CA GLU A 70 15.06 25.56 -12.87
C GLU A 70 16.48 25.31 -12.33
N THR A 71 17.27 26.38 -12.32
CA THR A 71 18.68 26.41 -11.89
C THR A 71 18.87 26.04 -10.42
N ARG A 72 18.92 24.73 -10.17
CA ARG A 72 19.62 24.01 -9.09
C ARG A 72 19.25 22.54 -9.32
N LYS A 73 20.22 21.66 -9.59
CA LYS A 73 19.96 20.21 -9.65
C LYS A 73 19.31 19.79 -8.32
N PRO A 74 18.07 19.29 -8.38
CA PRO A 74 17.90 17.89 -8.09
C PRO A 74 17.04 17.24 -9.19
N VAL A 75 17.70 16.70 -10.21
CA VAL A 75 17.00 15.73 -11.05
C VAL A 75 16.82 14.51 -10.15
N ILE A 76 15.58 14.23 -9.77
CA ILE A 76 15.19 12.84 -9.50
C ILE A 76 15.40 12.14 -10.84
N ASP A 77 16.65 11.76 -11.11
CA ASP A 77 16.95 10.88 -12.22
C ASP A 77 16.11 9.64 -11.94
N PRO A 78 15.16 9.26 -12.83
CA PRO A 78 14.50 7.97 -12.67
C PRO A 78 15.62 6.93 -12.53
N PRO A 79 15.52 6.00 -11.56
CA PRO A 79 16.66 5.27 -11.02
C PRO A 79 17.55 4.71 -12.14
N SER A 80 18.69 5.38 -12.35
CA SER A 80 19.87 5.01 -13.15
C SER A 80 19.64 4.36 -14.51
N GLY A 81 19.87 5.10 -15.61
CA GLY A 81 20.58 4.65 -16.83
C GLY A 81 20.06 3.44 -17.63
N GLY A 82 18.94 2.83 -17.24
CA GLY A 82 18.28 1.74 -17.93
C GLY A 82 16.82 1.73 -17.49
N ARG A 83 15.88 1.53 -18.43
CA ARG A 83 14.44 1.48 -18.17
C ARG A 83 14.12 0.32 -17.23
N ARG A 84 14.19 0.52 -15.91
CA ARG A 84 13.75 -0.47 -14.94
C ARG A 84 12.22 -0.46 -14.90
N PRO A 85 11.55 -1.58 -15.22
CA PRO A 85 10.10 -1.63 -15.23
C PRO A 85 9.58 -1.50 -13.79
N VAL A 86 8.53 -0.70 -13.59
CA VAL A 86 7.97 -0.43 -12.26
C VAL A 86 6.82 -1.38 -11.95
N LEU A 87 6.93 -2.08 -10.83
CA LEU A 87 5.86 -2.88 -10.25
C LEU A 87 5.47 -2.25 -8.90
N TRP A 88 4.24 -1.75 -8.75
CA TRP A 88 3.79 -1.21 -7.46
C TRP A 88 3.22 -2.29 -6.54
N ASP A 89 3.14 -1.95 -5.26
CA ASP A 89 2.61 -2.80 -4.19
C ASP A 89 1.11 -3.09 -4.43
N HIS A 90 0.62 -4.24 -3.99
CA HIS A 90 -0.79 -4.63 -4.15
C HIS A 90 -1.70 -3.74 -3.28
N LEU A 91 -2.98 -3.58 -3.65
CA LEU A 91 -3.98 -2.84 -2.87
C LEU A 91 -4.05 -3.24 -1.37
N ILE A 92 -3.70 -4.49 -1.02
CA ILE A 92 -3.69 -4.95 0.38
C ILE A 92 -2.66 -4.18 1.20
N TYR A 93 -1.56 -3.71 0.59
CA TYR A 93 -0.60 -2.82 1.23
C TYR A 93 -1.29 -1.55 1.72
N ALA A 94 -2.04 -0.89 0.83
CA ALA A 94 -2.75 0.35 1.16
C ALA A 94 -3.77 0.11 2.28
N TYR A 95 -4.51 -1.01 2.21
CA TYR A 95 -5.42 -1.43 3.27
C TYR A 95 -4.71 -1.58 4.63
N MET A 96 -3.57 -2.28 4.69
CA MET A 96 -2.83 -2.49 5.95
C MET A 96 -2.35 -1.17 6.54
N ILE A 97 -1.75 -0.31 5.72
CA ILE A 97 -1.27 0.99 6.17
C ILE A 97 -2.44 1.88 6.62
N GLU A 98 -3.56 1.90 5.90
CA GLU A 98 -4.69 2.76 6.25
C GLU A 98 -5.36 2.35 7.57
N ASN A 99 -5.37 1.05 7.90
CA ASN A 99 -5.87 0.55 9.20
C ASN A 99 -5.09 1.06 10.42
N THR A 100 -3.94 1.71 10.25
CA THR A 100 -3.25 2.42 11.33
C THR A 100 -3.91 3.75 11.71
N ARG A 101 -4.90 4.21 10.91
CA ARG A 101 -5.50 5.56 10.91
C ARG A 101 -4.57 6.68 10.44
N ILE A 102 -3.44 6.34 9.83
CA ILE A 102 -2.43 7.33 9.41
C ILE A 102 -2.98 8.43 8.49
N TYR A 103 -3.91 8.08 7.59
CA TYR A 103 -4.56 9.05 6.71
C TYR A 103 -5.32 10.11 7.52
N GLU A 104 -6.18 9.70 8.45
CA GLU A 104 -6.98 10.64 9.25
C GLU A 104 -6.13 11.47 10.21
N ILE A 105 -5.09 10.86 10.77
CA ILE A 105 -4.15 11.56 11.64
C ILE A 105 -3.45 12.69 10.89
N PHE A 106 -2.90 12.41 9.71
CA PHE A 106 -2.22 13.46 8.93
C PHE A 106 -3.19 14.46 8.28
N ARG A 107 -4.43 14.06 7.98
CA ARG A 107 -5.50 15.01 7.65
C ARG A 107 -5.71 15.99 8.80
N ARG A 108 -5.76 15.51 10.05
CA ARG A 108 -5.90 16.38 11.23
C ARG A 108 -4.66 17.24 11.44
N VAL A 109 -3.46 16.73 11.18
CA VAL A 109 -2.22 17.54 11.21
C VAL A 109 -2.34 18.73 10.24
N LEU A 110 -2.74 18.49 8.99
CA LEU A 110 -2.96 19.55 7.99
C LEU A 110 -3.99 20.57 8.48
N TYR A 111 -5.13 20.08 8.97
CA TYR A 111 -6.20 20.94 9.48
C TYR A 111 -5.71 21.85 10.62
N GLU A 112 -4.99 21.30 11.59
CA GLU A 112 -4.49 22.03 12.76
C GLU A 112 -3.37 23.02 12.42
N TYR A 113 -2.57 22.80 11.36
CA TYR A 113 -1.60 23.80 10.89
C TYR A 113 -2.23 24.91 10.03
N LEU A 114 -3.31 24.61 9.30
CA LEU A 114 -3.98 25.57 8.41
C LEU A 114 -4.97 26.48 9.17
N HIS A 115 -5.66 25.94 10.17
CA HIS A 115 -6.75 26.63 10.87
C HIS A 115 -6.51 26.82 12.36
N GLY A 116 -5.54 26.08 12.92
CA GLY A 116 -5.24 26.09 14.34
C GLY A 116 -3.91 26.76 14.64
N GLU A 117 -3.77 27.21 15.89
CA GLU A 117 -2.47 27.60 16.46
C GLU A 117 -1.91 26.49 17.37
N LYS A 118 -2.64 25.37 17.51
CA LYS A 118 -2.37 24.29 18.47
C LYS A 118 -0.99 23.66 18.29
N LEU A 119 -0.54 23.51 17.03
CA LEU A 119 0.73 22.87 16.69
C LEU A 119 1.89 23.88 16.57
N GLY A 120 1.62 25.17 16.75
CA GLY A 120 2.59 26.25 16.52
C GLY A 120 2.92 26.46 15.04
N VAL A 121 4.02 27.16 14.78
CA VAL A 121 4.47 27.46 13.42
C VAL A 121 5.32 26.31 12.88
N PRO A 122 5.01 25.76 11.70
CA PRO A 122 5.80 24.68 11.10
C PRO A 122 7.18 25.17 10.68
N THR A 123 8.18 24.29 10.72
CA THR A 123 9.49 24.57 10.13
C THR A 123 9.35 24.76 8.60
N PRO A 124 10.29 25.44 7.91
CA PRO A 124 10.22 25.58 6.45
C PRO A 124 10.09 24.23 5.73
N ALA A 125 10.87 23.23 6.14
CA ALA A 125 10.80 21.89 5.57
C ALA A 125 9.45 21.19 5.85
N ALA A 126 8.86 21.39 7.03
CA ALA A 126 7.52 20.89 7.32
C ALA A 126 6.44 21.60 6.49
N GLN A 127 6.60 22.89 6.21
CA GLN A 127 5.71 23.65 5.32
C GLN A 127 5.70 23.05 3.90
N HIS A 128 6.87 22.65 3.38
CA HIS A 128 6.96 21.92 2.11
C HIS A 128 6.21 20.60 2.16
N TRP A 129 6.38 19.81 3.22
CA TRP A 129 5.65 18.56 3.42
C TRP A 129 4.13 18.77 3.46
N LEU A 130 3.66 19.79 4.21
CA LEU A 130 2.24 20.12 4.33
C LEU A 130 1.65 20.47 2.97
N ARG A 131 2.28 21.38 2.23
CA ARG A 131 1.85 21.78 0.88
C ARG A 131 1.84 20.59 -0.08
N ASN A 132 2.90 19.78 -0.09
CA ASN A 132 2.98 18.62 -0.97
C ASN A 132 1.90 17.59 -0.66
N THR A 133 1.64 17.33 0.62
CA THR A 133 0.63 16.37 1.05
C THR A 133 -0.78 16.84 0.72
N GLU A 134 -1.07 18.13 0.94
CA GLU A 134 -2.36 18.72 0.59
C GLU A 134 -2.61 18.66 -0.91
N GLU A 135 -1.67 19.16 -1.72
CA GLU A 135 -1.80 19.24 -3.18
C GLU A 135 -1.92 17.85 -3.83
N LEU A 136 -1.24 16.83 -3.31
CA LEU A 136 -1.30 15.48 -3.87
C LEU A 136 -2.55 14.69 -3.49
N PHE A 137 -3.08 14.87 -2.27
CA PHE A 137 -4.02 13.91 -1.69
C PHE A 137 -5.28 14.49 -1.04
N TYR A 138 -5.33 15.80 -0.78
CA TYR A 138 -6.48 16.47 -0.16
C TYR A 138 -7.11 17.56 -1.03
N ARG A 139 -6.39 18.04 -2.05
CA ARG A 139 -6.92 18.92 -3.09
C ARG A 139 -7.55 18.11 -4.22
N ASP A 140 -8.42 18.76 -4.98
CA ASP A 140 -8.89 18.22 -6.26
C ASP A 140 -7.70 17.93 -7.18
N PRO A 141 -7.57 16.69 -7.69
CA PRO A 141 -6.45 16.29 -8.51
C PRO A 141 -6.45 17.04 -9.84
N LEU A 142 -5.26 17.21 -10.43
CA LEU A 142 -5.12 17.78 -11.76
C LEU A 142 -5.97 16.98 -12.77
N PRO A 143 -6.71 17.67 -13.66
CA PRO A 143 -7.45 17.00 -14.72
C PRO A 143 -6.55 16.06 -15.51
N PHE A 144 -7.06 14.87 -15.81
CA PHE A 144 -6.36 13.82 -16.57
C PHE A 144 -5.13 13.21 -15.89
N SER A 145 -4.82 13.57 -14.63
CA SER A 145 -3.78 12.87 -13.89
C SER A 145 -4.17 11.42 -13.59
N ILE A 146 -3.18 10.53 -13.56
CA ILE A 146 -3.38 9.12 -13.26
C ILE A 146 -4.07 8.92 -11.90
N ILE A 147 -3.74 9.75 -10.91
CA ILE A 147 -4.31 9.70 -9.55
C ILE A 147 -5.69 10.36 -9.42
N SER A 148 -6.20 10.97 -10.50
CA SER A 148 -7.55 11.57 -10.54
C SER A 148 -8.64 10.50 -10.60
N VAL A 149 -8.90 9.84 -9.48
CA VAL A 149 -9.89 8.75 -9.33
C VAL A 149 -11.23 9.23 -8.76
N THR A 150 -11.29 10.48 -8.30
CA THR A 150 -12.51 11.17 -7.88
C THR A 150 -13.11 11.97 -9.04
N SER A 151 -14.42 12.22 -8.95
CA SER A 151 -15.19 13.03 -9.91
C SER A 151 -16.53 13.42 -9.27
N ASN A 152 -17.40 14.15 -9.98
CA ASN A 152 -18.76 14.41 -9.49
C ASN A 152 -19.58 13.13 -9.26
N ILE A 153 -19.20 12.00 -9.88
CA ILE A 153 -19.82 10.68 -9.66
C ILE A 153 -19.19 9.98 -8.43
N ARG A 154 -17.90 10.20 -8.21
CA ARG A 154 -17.12 9.66 -7.08
C ARG A 154 -16.54 10.82 -6.29
N SER A 155 -17.39 11.57 -5.61
CA SER A 155 -17.02 12.85 -5.00
C SER A 155 -16.08 12.70 -3.81
N ASP A 156 -16.09 11.53 -3.16
CA ASP A 156 -15.30 11.29 -1.95
C ASP A 156 -14.20 10.24 -2.18
N MET A 157 -12.96 10.68 -1.95
CA MET A 157 -11.77 9.86 -2.00
C MET A 157 -11.77 8.78 -0.91
N ARG A 158 -12.27 9.06 0.31
CA ARG A 158 -12.33 8.10 1.43
C ARG A 158 -13.33 6.98 1.11
N ALA A 159 -14.52 7.33 0.63
CA ALA A 159 -15.50 6.36 0.15
C ALA A 159 -14.94 5.49 -1.00
N SER A 160 -14.21 6.11 -1.95
CA SER A 160 -13.60 5.40 -3.07
C SER A 160 -12.56 4.36 -2.64
N ARG A 161 -11.73 4.68 -1.63
CA ARG A 161 -10.76 3.72 -1.05
C ARG A 161 -11.45 2.55 -0.37
N ARG A 162 -12.41 2.82 0.50
CA ARG A 162 -13.19 1.80 1.20
C ARG A 162 -13.92 0.87 0.22
N ASN A 163 -14.51 1.43 -0.84
CA ASN A 163 -15.12 0.65 -1.91
C ASN A 163 -14.11 -0.27 -2.61
N ALA A 164 -12.89 0.20 -2.91
CA ALA A 164 -11.88 -0.63 -3.55
C ALA A 164 -11.44 -1.80 -2.65
N TYR A 165 -11.25 -1.57 -1.35
CA TYR A 165 -10.93 -2.64 -0.38
C TYR A 165 -12.08 -3.65 -0.26
N GLN A 166 -13.31 -3.17 -0.17
CA GLN A 166 -14.48 -4.03 -0.09
C GLN A 166 -14.63 -4.89 -1.35
N ARG A 167 -14.47 -4.31 -2.55
CA ARG A 167 -14.54 -5.06 -3.82
C ARG A 167 -13.46 -6.12 -3.92
N MET A 168 -12.23 -5.78 -3.56
CA MET A 168 -11.07 -6.66 -3.72
C MET A 168 -10.99 -7.78 -2.67
N PHE A 169 -11.35 -7.49 -1.42
CA PHE A 169 -11.11 -8.41 -0.29
C PHE A 169 -12.36 -8.71 0.55
N GLY A 170 -13.47 -8.02 0.31
CA GLY A 170 -14.64 -8.07 1.20
C GLY A 170 -14.38 -7.47 2.59
N MET A 171 -13.38 -6.60 2.71
CA MET A 171 -12.92 -6.05 4.00
C MET A 171 -13.27 -4.58 4.15
N ASP A 172 -13.72 -4.22 5.36
CA ASP A 172 -13.86 -2.83 5.82
C ASP A 172 -12.62 -2.42 6.64
N LEU A 173 -12.37 -1.11 6.74
CA LEU A 173 -11.34 -0.58 7.65
C LEU A 173 -11.83 -0.69 9.10
N ASN A 174 -10.89 -0.89 10.03
CA ASN A 174 -11.14 -1.00 11.48
C ASN A 174 -11.61 0.29 12.17
N HIS A 175 -11.75 1.38 11.42
CA HIS A 175 -12.18 2.68 11.92
C HIS A 175 -13.16 3.32 10.93
N GLY A 176 -14.09 4.09 11.47
CA GLY A 176 -15.10 4.82 10.71
C GLY A 176 -14.77 6.32 10.58
N THR A 177 -15.73 7.17 10.91
CA THR A 177 -15.58 8.63 11.02
C THR A 177 -14.78 9.02 12.27
N ASP A 178 -14.54 10.32 12.43
CA ASP A 178 -13.85 10.87 13.59
C ASP A 178 -14.63 10.60 14.89
N ASP A 179 -15.97 10.57 14.81
CA ASP A 179 -16.91 10.23 15.89
C ASP A 179 -17.12 8.71 16.08
N ASN A 180 -16.24 7.90 15.48
CA ASN A 180 -16.27 6.44 15.54
C ASN A 180 -17.55 5.81 14.94
N GLN A 181 -18.32 6.54 14.14
CA GLN A 181 -19.47 6.02 13.41
C GLN A 181 -19.01 5.32 12.13
N PRO A 182 -19.71 4.28 11.64
CA PRO A 182 -19.38 3.67 10.34
C PRO A 182 -19.30 4.72 9.23
N TYR A 183 -18.23 4.66 8.43
CA TYR A 183 -18.06 5.61 7.32
C TYR A 183 -19.03 5.26 6.19
N PRO A 184 -19.90 6.17 5.73
CA PRO A 184 -20.85 5.88 4.66
C PRO A 184 -20.14 5.78 3.31
N TYR A 185 -20.38 4.70 2.58
CA TYR A 185 -19.95 4.54 1.19
C TYR A 185 -20.79 3.50 0.47
N VAL A 186 -20.80 3.54 -0.86
CA VAL A 186 -21.53 2.57 -1.68
C VAL A 186 -20.76 1.23 -1.68
N LYS A 187 -21.37 0.19 -1.11
CA LYS A 187 -20.82 -1.18 -1.19
C LYS A 187 -21.19 -1.80 -2.54
N ALA A 188 -20.26 -2.51 -3.16
CA ALA A 188 -20.56 -3.22 -4.39
C ALA A 188 -21.40 -4.48 -4.10
N GLU A 189 -22.33 -4.80 -4.98
CA GLU A 189 -23.15 -6.03 -4.90
C GLU A 189 -22.26 -7.28 -5.03
N ALA A 190 -21.31 -7.25 -5.95
CA ALA A 190 -20.34 -8.31 -6.16
C ALA A 190 -18.97 -7.93 -5.57
N TYR A 191 -18.47 -8.73 -4.64
CA TYR A 191 -17.16 -8.57 -4.00
C TYR A 191 -16.60 -9.92 -3.55
N ASN A 192 -15.31 -9.95 -3.17
CA ASN A 192 -14.66 -11.19 -2.72
C ASN A 192 -14.94 -11.46 -1.23
N ASN A 193 -16.16 -11.88 -0.91
CA ASN A 193 -16.59 -12.21 0.46
C ASN A 193 -15.83 -13.40 1.08
N GLU A 194 -15.33 -14.31 0.25
CA GLU A 194 -14.59 -15.50 0.69
C GLU A 194 -13.07 -15.31 0.77
N PHE A 195 -12.56 -14.12 0.45
CA PHE A 195 -11.11 -13.87 0.46
C PHE A 195 -10.48 -14.19 1.83
N VAL A 196 -11.03 -13.64 2.92
CA VAL A 196 -10.50 -13.84 4.27
C VAL A 196 -10.49 -15.31 4.69
N PRO A 197 -11.60 -16.08 4.62
CA PRO A 197 -11.57 -17.48 5.03
C PRO A 197 -10.63 -18.34 4.18
N VAL A 198 -10.55 -18.12 2.87
CA VAL A 198 -9.60 -18.83 1.99
C VAL A 198 -8.16 -18.46 2.32
N PHE A 199 -7.89 -17.18 2.52
CA PHE A 199 -6.55 -16.70 2.87
C PHE A 199 -6.09 -17.24 4.23
N GLU A 200 -6.97 -17.27 5.23
CA GLU A 200 -6.64 -17.86 6.53
C GLU A 200 -6.39 -19.36 6.43
N GLU A 201 -7.20 -20.11 5.68
CA GLU A 201 -6.95 -21.52 5.43
C GLU A 201 -5.59 -21.73 4.75
N PHE A 202 -5.25 -20.91 3.75
CA PHE A 202 -3.94 -20.92 3.09
C PHE A 202 -2.81 -20.72 4.09
N LEU A 203 -2.91 -19.72 4.97
CA LEU A 203 -1.89 -19.47 5.99
C LEU A 203 -1.76 -20.62 6.98
N ARG A 204 -2.86 -21.30 7.36
CA ARG A 204 -2.80 -22.48 8.24
C ARG A 204 -2.08 -23.65 7.57
N GLU A 205 -2.41 -23.96 6.32
CA GLU A 205 -1.77 -25.08 5.61
C GLU A 205 -0.27 -24.83 5.35
N VAL A 206 0.12 -23.60 5.02
CA VAL A 206 1.54 -23.25 4.91
C VAL A 206 2.23 -23.30 6.27
N TRP A 207 1.56 -22.92 7.37
CA TRP A 207 2.10 -23.09 8.71
C TRP A 207 2.37 -24.56 9.06
N VAL A 208 1.46 -25.47 8.71
CA VAL A 208 1.66 -26.91 8.87
C VAL A 208 2.92 -27.36 8.12
N ALA A 209 3.13 -26.87 6.89
CA ALA A 209 4.35 -27.15 6.13
C ALA A 209 5.62 -26.59 6.80
N ILE A 210 5.57 -25.36 7.30
CA ILE A 210 6.68 -24.70 8.02
C ILE A 210 7.13 -25.55 9.21
N VAL A 211 6.17 -25.99 10.04
CA VAL A 211 6.47 -26.80 11.24
C VAL A 211 7.09 -28.15 10.87
N ASN A 212 6.73 -28.71 9.71
CA ASN A 212 7.17 -30.03 9.26
C ASN A 212 8.33 -30.01 8.24
N VAL A 213 8.93 -28.85 7.97
CA VAL A 213 9.94 -28.71 6.90
C VAL A 213 11.20 -29.55 7.14
N LYS A 214 11.56 -29.80 8.41
CA LYS A 214 12.66 -30.69 8.83
C LYS A 214 12.16 -32.00 9.45
N ASN A 215 10.91 -32.37 9.20
CA ASN A 215 10.37 -33.59 9.74
C ASN A 215 10.93 -34.79 8.97
N GLU A 216 11.96 -35.42 9.53
CA GLU A 216 12.61 -36.61 8.98
C GLU A 216 12.02 -37.92 9.55
N THR A 217 11.20 -37.84 10.61
CA THR A 217 10.68 -39.02 11.32
C THR A 217 9.22 -38.82 11.74
N GLY A 218 8.35 -39.74 11.31
CA GLY A 218 6.90 -39.69 11.60
C GLY A 218 6.07 -39.23 10.40
N VAL A 219 4.76 -39.10 10.61
CA VAL A 219 3.81 -38.70 9.56
C VAL A 219 3.94 -37.20 9.30
N ASN A 220 4.20 -36.81 8.05
CA ASN A 220 4.17 -35.42 7.61
C ASN A 220 2.74 -35.06 7.13
N PRO A 221 1.99 -34.24 7.88
CA PRO A 221 0.61 -33.88 7.53
C PRO A 221 0.52 -32.77 6.45
N THR A 222 1.63 -32.37 5.83
CA THR A 222 1.64 -31.31 4.81
C THR A 222 0.86 -31.75 3.57
N ASP A 223 -0.26 -31.09 3.29
CA ASP A 223 -1.06 -31.33 2.09
C ASP A 223 -0.73 -30.31 1.00
N ARG A 224 0.17 -30.69 0.10
CA ARG A 224 0.56 -29.84 -1.04
C ARG A 224 -0.62 -29.55 -1.97
N GLY A 225 -1.49 -30.54 -2.22
CA GLY A 225 -2.61 -30.39 -3.16
C GLY A 225 -3.61 -29.36 -2.64
N LYS A 226 -3.90 -29.38 -1.34
CA LYS A 226 -4.75 -28.36 -0.70
C LYS A 226 -4.15 -26.96 -0.80
N VAL A 227 -2.83 -26.80 -0.60
CA VAL A 227 -2.16 -25.50 -0.78
C VAL A 227 -2.28 -25.01 -2.22
N GLU A 228 -2.10 -25.90 -3.21
CA GLU A 228 -2.29 -25.58 -4.64
C GLU A 228 -3.72 -25.08 -4.92
N THR A 229 -4.75 -25.80 -4.45
CA THR A 229 -6.16 -25.37 -4.61
C THR A 229 -6.46 -24.02 -3.96
N LEU A 230 -5.90 -23.75 -2.77
CA LEU A 230 -6.08 -22.48 -2.07
C LEU A 230 -5.39 -21.33 -2.81
N VAL A 231 -4.20 -21.55 -3.36
CA VAL A 231 -3.48 -20.57 -4.19
C VAL A 231 -4.25 -20.27 -5.47
N GLU A 232 -4.79 -21.28 -6.16
CA GLU A 232 -5.63 -21.09 -7.36
C GLU A 232 -6.89 -20.27 -7.03
N SER A 233 -7.54 -20.59 -5.91
CA SER A 233 -8.73 -19.87 -5.45
C SER A 233 -8.42 -18.40 -5.18
N LEU A 234 -7.32 -18.12 -4.46
CA LEU A 234 -6.86 -16.75 -4.21
C LEU A 234 -6.52 -16.01 -5.50
N GLN A 235 -5.76 -16.64 -6.41
CA GLN A 235 -5.40 -16.05 -7.69
C GLN A 235 -6.65 -15.69 -8.49
N SER A 236 -7.62 -16.62 -8.59
CA SER A 236 -8.87 -16.40 -9.31
C SER A 236 -9.67 -15.24 -8.71
N MET A 237 -9.87 -15.21 -7.39
CA MET A 237 -10.57 -14.12 -6.71
C MET A 237 -9.94 -12.75 -6.99
N LEU A 238 -8.61 -12.63 -6.90
CA LEU A 238 -7.90 -11.37 -7.12
C LEU A 238 -7.96 -10.95 -8.59
N MET A 239 -7.68 -11.87 -9.52
CA MET A 239 -7.63 -11.59 -10.94
C MET A 239 -9.00 -11.26 -11.52
N THR A 240 -10.09 -11.92 -11.09
CA THR A 240 -11.46 -11.61 -11.53
C THR A 240 -11.85 -10.16 -11.23
N ARG A 241 -11.36 -9.57 -10.14
CA ARG A 241 -11.65 -8.16 -9.80
C ARG A 241 -10.85 -7.17 -10.64
N ARG A 242 -9.76 -7.62 -11.25
CA ARG A 242 -8.90 -6.82 -12.13
C ARG A 242 -9.12 -7.04 -13.62
N VAL A 243 -10.06 -7.90 -14.00
CA VAL A 243 -10.43 -8.12 -15.42
C VAL A 243 -10.62 -6.78 -16.13
N ASN A 244 -10.01 -6.66 -17.30
CA ASN A 244 -9.98 -5.45 -18.12
C ASN A 244 -9.32 -4.23 -17.45
N GLY A 245 -8.45 -4.45 -16.45
CA GLY A 245 -7.73 -3.39 -15.75
C GLY A 245 -8.61 -2.64 -14.75
N ASN A 246 -9.75 -3.23 -14.38
CA ASN A 246 -10.60 -2.72 -13.32
C ASN A 246 -9.81 -2.61 -12.01
N LEU A 247 -10.04 -1.55 -11.23
CA LEU A 247 -9.29 -1.20 -10.01
C LEU A 247 -7.81 -0.84 -10.19
N SER A 248 -7.21 -0.94 -11.39
CA SER A 248 -5.78 -0.69 -11.56
C SER A 248 -5.37 0.76 -11.27
N ARG A 249 -6.25 1.73 -11.60
CA ARG A 249 -6.01 3.15 -11.30
C ARG A 249 -6.21 3.45 -9.81
N GLU A 250 -7.30 2.94 -9.24
CA GLU A 250 -7.60 3.06 -7.82
C GLU A 250 -6.46 2.47 -6.98
N GLU A 251 -6.00 1.27 -7.33
CA GLU A 251 -4.87 0.64 -6.66
C GLU A 251 -3.60 1.48 -6.76
N PHE A 252 -3.26 1.96 -7.96
CA PHE A 252 -2.11 2.84 -8.14
C PHE A 252 -2.20 4.10 -7.27
N ALA A 253 -3.34 4.80 -7.29
CA ALA A 253 -3.54 6.03 -6.54
C ALA A 253 -3.47 5.79 -5.02
N PHE A 254 -4.12 4.75 -4.52
CA PHE A 254 -4.21 4.49 -3.08
C PHE A 254 -2.91 3.91 -2.52
N VAL A 255 -2.21 3.08 -3.29
CA VAL A 255 -0.86 2.61 -2.93
C VAL A 255 0.14 3.76 -2.93
N SER A 256 0.04 4.69 -3.89
CA SER A 256 0.85 5.92 -3.90
C SER A 256 0.63 6.72 -2.62
N MET A 257 -0.62 7.04 -2.32
CA MET A 257 -1.04 7.80 -1.15
C MET A 257 -0.57 7.16 0.15
N MET A 258 -0.88 5.88 0.39
CA MET A 258 -0.47 5.21 1.62
C MET A 258 1.05 5.03 1.70
N SER A 259 1.75 4.93 0.57
CA SER A 259 3.21 4.89 0.59
C SER A 259 3.86 6.24 0.93
N TRP A 260 3.21 7.37 0.61
CA TRP A 260 3.66 8.70 1.05
C TRP A 260 3.55 8.84 2.57
N PHE A 261 2.41 8.45 3.14
CA PHE A 261 2.20 8.49 4.58
C PHE A 261 3.10 7.51 5.32
N HIS A 262 3.27 6.29 4.81
CA HIS A 262 4.20 5.32 5.39
C HIS A 262 5.64 5.85 5.36
N LEU A 263 6.09 6.44 4.23
CA LEU A 263 7.42 7.04 4.14
C LEU A 263 7.60 8.18 5.17
N THR A 264 6.55 8.98 5.40
CA THR A 264 6.57 10.09 6.37
C THR A 264 6.92 9.63 7.79
N VAL A 265 6.48 8.44 8.19
CA VAL A 265 6.76 7.87 9.52
C VAL A 265 7.92 6.89 9.53
N GLU A 266 8.50 6.53 8.39
CA GLU A 266 9.59 5.54 8.30
C GLU A 266 10.89 6.04 8.95
N PHE A 267 11.09 7.35 8.97
CA PHE A 267 12.23 8.04 9.58
C PHE A 267 11.78 9.36 10.23
N ASN A 268 12.71 10.13 10.79
CA ASN A 268 12.43 11.47 11.30
C ASN A 268 12.29 12.44 10.11
N SER A 269 11.12 12.41 9.46
CA SER A 269 10.82 13.32 8.36
C SER A 269 10.55 14.75 8.85
N PRO A 270 10.53 15.76 7.95
CA PRO A 270 10.40 17.16 8.37
C PRO A 270 9.18 17.45 9.25
N ILE A 271 8.05 16.81 8.94
CA ILE A 271 6.82 16.98 9.74
C ILE A 271 6.93 16.30 11.11
N ILE A 272 7.65 15.17 11.22
CA ILE A 272 7.89 14.49 12.48
C ILE A 272 8.75 15.35 13.41
N GLU A 273 9.82 15.94 12.88
CA GLU A 273 10.70 16.85 13.62
C GLU A 273 9.95 18.11 14.06
N SER A 274 9.17 18.72 13.15
CA SER A 274 8.35 19.90 13.47
C SER A 274 7.33 19.64 14.58
N LEU A 275 6.76 18.44 14.63
CA LEU A 275 5.81 18.02 15.68
C LEU A 275 6.49 17.51 16.95
N ARG A 276 7.83 17.46 16.99
CA ARG A 276 8.63 16.85 18.06
C ARG A 276 8.12 15.44 18.38
N ALA A 277 7.94 14.65 17.32
CA ALA A 277 7.34 13.31 17.34
C ALA A 277 8.37 12.21 16.99
N GLU A 278 9.66 12.49 17.12
CA GLU A 278 10.77 11.58 16.79
C GLU A 278 10.72 10.33 17.67
N ALA A 279 10.98 9.17 17.07
CA ALA A 279 11.03 7.88 17.77
C ALA A 279 11.88 6.88 16.98
N SER A 280 12.11 5.69 17.56
CA SER A 280 12.89 4.63 16.92
C SER A 280 12.14 3.88 15.83
N SER A 281 10.81 3.85 15.86
CA SER A 281 9.99 3.04 14.96
C SER A 281 8.79 3.79 14.39
N PRO A 282 8.25 3.38 13.21
CA PRO A 282 7.17 4.08 12.54
C PRO A 282 5.88 4.19 13.36
N GLU A 283 5.51 3.13 14.08
CA GLU A 283 4.34 3.13 14.94
C GLU A 283 4.47 4.10 16.10
N GLN A 284 5.67 4.22 16.69
CA GLN A 284 5.91 5.13 17.80
C GLN A 284 5.86 6.59 17.34
N ARG A 285 6.41 6.89 16.15
CA ARG A 285 6.27 8.21 15.53
C ARG A 285 4.80 8.53 15.28
N LEU A 286 4.03 7.58 14.73
CA LEU A 286 2.61 7.75 14.50
C LEU A 286 1.83 7.98 15.82
N PHE A 287 2.13 7.24 16.89
CA PHE A 287 1.51 7.46 18.20
C PHE A 287 1.80 8.85 18.77
N LYS A 288 3.03 9.34 18.64
CA LYS A 288 3.39 10.69 19.07
C LYS A 288 2.65 11.76 18.26
N VAL A 289 2.57 11.62 16.94
CA VAL A 289 1.79 12.53 16.08
C VAL A 289 0.30 12.50 16.46
N ALA A 290 -0.28 11.30 16.62
CA ALA A 290 -1.66 11.08 17.05
C ALA A 290 -1.99 11.82 18.36
N GLN A 291 -1.10 11.74 19.35
CA GLN A 291 -1.24 12.45 20.62
C GLN A 291 -1.27 13.98 20.45
N ARG A 292 -0.43 14.53 19.55
CA ARG A 292 -0.40 15.98 19.27
C ARG A 292 -1.74 16.48 18.71
N VAL A 293 -2.32 15.72 17.79
CA VAL A 293 -3.57 16.12 17.14
C VAL A 293 -4.83 15.69 17.90
N GLY A 294 -4.71 14.82 18.90
CA GLY A 294 -5.85 14.33 19.70
C GLY A 294 -6.68 13.26 18.99
N LEU A 295 -6.12 12.57 18.00
CA LEU A 295 -6.77 11.47 17.29
C LEU A 295 -5.93 10.20 17.45
N PRO A 296 -6.38 9.19 18.23
CA PRO A 296 -5.56 8.02 18.51
C PRO A 296 -5.35 7.17 17.26
N ALA A 297 -4.10 6.75 17.04
CA ALA A 297 -3.77 5.72 16.06
C ALA A 297 -4.20 4.33 16.55
N HIS A 298 -4.25 3.37 15.65
CA HIS A 298 -4.65 2.01 16.01
C HIS A 298 -3.61 1.33 16.92
N GLY A 299 -4.03 0.66 18.00
CA GLY A 299 -3.11 0.02 18.95
C GLY A 299 -2.19 -1.03 18.34
N LEU A 300 -2.64 -1.69 17.26
CA LEU A 300 -1.87 -2.69 16.50
C LEU A 300 -1.06 -2.10 15.33
N SER A 301 -0.79 -0.78 15.32
CA SER A 301 -0.10 -0.12 14.20
C SER A 301 1.22 -0.78 13.81
N LYS A 302 1.99 -1.29 14.78
CA LYS A 302 3.22 -2.05 14.52
C LYS A 302 2.98 -3.23 13.57
N SER A 303 2.01 -4.08 13.91
CA SER A 303 1.72 -5.27 13.10
C SER A 303 1.20 -4.91 11.71
N TYR A 304 0.46 -3.81 11.58
CA TYR A 304 0.02 -3.30 10.28
C TYR A 304 1.18 -2.81 9.40
N PHE A 305 2.16 -2.10 9.98
CA PHE A 305 3.36 -1.69 9.23
C PHE A 305 4.21 -2.91 8.83
N ASP A 306 4.45 -3.82 9.77
CA ASP A 306 5.31 -4.98 9.57
C ASP A 306 4.73 -5.98 8.56
N ILE A 307 3.40 -6.14 8.48
CA ILE A 307 2.74 -7.06 7.56
C ILE A 307 2.57 -6.50 6.14
N ALA A 308 2.51 -5.17 5.97
CA ALA A 308 2.07 -4.54 4.72
C ALA A 308 2.93 -4.93 3.50
N ASP A 309 4.26 -4.92 3.65
CA ASP A 309 5.18 -5.31 2.57
C ASP A 309 5.15 -6.83 2.29
N PRO A 310 5.29 -7.72 3.29
CA PRO A 310 5.18 -9.17 3.10
C PRO A 310 3.90 -9.60 2.40
N ILE A 311 2.73 -9.14 2.86
CA ILE A 311 1.44 -9.60 2.30
C ILE A 311 1.26 -9.12 0.87
N SER A 312 1.65 -7.89 0.57
CA SER A 312 1.66 -7.35 -0.79
C SER A 312 2.50 -8.21 -1.74
N ARG A 313 3.72 -8.59 -1.32
CA ARG A 313 4.61 -9.43 -2.12
C ARG A 313 4.04 -10.81 -2.36
N ILE A 314 3.47 -11.46 -1.34
CA ILE A 314 2.87 -12.79 -1.48
C ILE A 314 1.66 -12.77 -2.42
N LEU A 315 0.77 -11.79 -2.28
CA LEU A 315 -0.40 -11.71 -3.19
C LEU A 315 0.04 -11.45 -4.64
N ILE A 316 1.01 -10.58 -4.88
CA ILE A 316 1.57 -10.36 -6.23
C ILE A 316 2.17 -11.65 -6.80
N GLN A 317 2.91 -12.41 -6.00
CA GLN A 317 3.51 -13.67 -6.45
C GLN A 317 2.44 -14.75 -6.73
N ILE A 318 1.37 -14.81 -5.93
CA ILE A 318 0.22 -15.68 -6.21
C ILE A 318 -0.44 -15.29 -7.54
N GLU A 319 -0.64 -13.99 -7.78
CA GLU A 319 -1.22 -13.48 -9.03
C GLU A 319 -0.35 -13.84 -10.26
N ILE A 320 0.98 -13.68 -10.16
CA ILE A 320 1.92 -13.94 -11.27
C ILE A 320 2.14 -15.43 -11.51
N SER A 321 2.43 -16.19 -10.46
CA SER A 321 2.93 -17.56 -10.56
C SER A 321 1.85 -18.62 -10.39
N GLY A 322 0.67 -18.27 -9.88
CA GLY A 322 -0.37 -19.23 -9.50
C GLY A 322 0.21 -20.34 -8.63
N THR A 323 -0.11 -21.60 -8.94
CA THR A 323 0.41 -22.79 -8.24
C THR A 323 1.93 -22.95 -8.33
N GLY A 324 2.61 -22.30 -9.28
CA GLY A 324 4.06 -22.32 -9.41
C GLY A 324 4.81 -21.77 -8.19
N ILE A 325 4.14 -21.00 -7.33
CA ILE A 325 4.69 -20.48 -6.08
C ILE A 325 4.82 -21.55 -4.98
N VAL A 326 3.99 -22.60 -5.03
CA VAL A 326 3.80 -23.56 -3.93
C VAL A 326 5.08 -24.25 -3.49
N PRO A 327 5.95 -24.77 -4.38
CA PRO A 327 7.19 -25.41 -3.97
C PRO A 327 8.05 -24.51 -3.07
N GLY A 328 8.11 -23.21 -3.35
CA GLY A 328 8.88 -22.24 -2.55
C GLY A 328 8.26 -21.91 -1.19
N LEU A 329 6.96 -22.18 -1.00
CA LEU A 329 6.26 -21.98 0.28
C LEU A 329 6.53 -23.13 1.25
N LEU A 330 6.70 -24.35 0.72
CA LEU A 330 6.80 -25.58 1.51
C LEU A 330 8.24 -25.92 1.92
N VAL A 331 9.24 -25.27 1.31
CA VAL A 331 10.66 -25.47 1.64
C VAL A 331 11.22 -24.28 2.42
N ALA A 332 12.26 -24.54 3.22
CA ALA A 332 12.95 -23.48 3.95
C ALA A 332 13.57 -22.47 2.97
N GLY A 333 13.15 -21.21 3.07
CA GLY A 333 13.61 -20.17 2.16
C GLY A 333 12.97 -18.80 2.38
N PRO A 334 13.33 -17.80 1.55
CA PRO A 334 12.86 -16.43 1.70
C PRO A 334 11.33 -16.29 1.61
N LEU A 335 10.71 -17.10 0.76
CA LEU A 335 9.27 -17.07 0.53
C LEU A 335 8.51 -17.64 1.74
N GLN A 336 8.97 -18.77 2.27
CA GLN A 336 8.47 -19.33 3.53
C GLN A 336 8.63 -18.34 4.69
N ASN A 337 9.80 -17.69 4.83
CA ASN A 337 10.03 -16.66 5.86
C ASN A 337 9.03 -15.50 5.73
N THR A 338 8.74 -15.07 4.50
CA THR A 338 7.75 -14.01 4.23
C THR A 338 6.37 -14.42 4.71
N VAL A 339 5.93 -15.66 4.45
CA VAL A 339 4.63 -16.16 4.93
C VAL A 339 4.61 -16.32 6.45
N ASN A 340 5.71 -16.75 7.08
CA ASN A 340 5.79 -16.83 8.54
C ASN A 340 5.61 -15.44 9.21
N THR A 341 6.18 -14.39 8.62
CA THR A 341 5.94 -13.00 9.04
C THR A 341 4.46 -12.64 8.91
N ILE A 342 3.82 -12.98 7.78
CA ILE A 342 2.39 -12.76 7.58
C ILE A 342 1.56 -13.50 8.62
N ILE A 343 1.80 -14.79 8.85
CA ILE A 343 1.08 -15.61 9.84
C ILE A 343 1.14 -14.94 11.22
N THR A 344 2.33 -14.49 11.63
CA THR A 344 2.56 -13.90 12.94
C THR A 344 1.78 -12.59 13.13
N HIS A 345 1.88 -11.66 12.17
CA HIS A 345 1.19 -10.37 12.28
C HIS A 345 -0.30 -10.48 11.97
N TRP A 346 -0.71 -11.35 11.05
CA TRP A 346 -2.13 -11.56 10.73
C TRP A 346 -2.87 -12.12 11.93
N SER A 347 -2.32 -13.14 12.60
CA SER A 347 -2.91 -13.69 13.84
C SER A 347 -3.06 -12.63 14.92
N THR A 348 -2.07 -11.73 15.02
CA THR A 348 -2.11 -10.60 15.97
C THR A 348 -3.20 -9.59 15.61
N ILE A 349 -3.35 -9.26 14.33
CA ILE A 349 -4.32 -8.28 13.83
C ILE A 349 -5.76 -8.80 13.94
N THR A 350 -6.02 -10.05 13.57
CA THR A 350 -7.37 -10.62 13.56
C THR A 350 -7.77 -11.22 14.89
N GLY A 351 -6.82 -11.46 15.80
CA GLY A 351 -7.03 -12.18 17.04
C GLY A 351 -7.34 -13.68 16.84
N ARG A 352 -7.22 -14.19 15.60
CA ARG A 352 -7.47 -15.60 15.27
C ARG A 352 -6.18 -16.38 15.33
N ASP A 353 -6.22 -17.53 16.00
CA ASP A 353 -5.06 -18.41 16.05
C ASP A 353 -4.93 -19.20 14.74
N ILE A 354 -4.05 -18.70 13.85
CA ILE A 354 -3.69 -19.38 12.59
C ILE A 354 -2.75 -20.57 12.87
N LYS A 355 -2.08 -20.59 14.02
CA LYS A 355 -1.13 -21.65 14.38
C LYS A 355 -1.82 -22.84 15.03
N ALA A 356 -2.98 -22.64 15.64
CA ALA A 356 -3.84 -23.71 16.13
C ALA A 356 -4.48 -24.52 14.99
N ARG A 357 -4.52 -25.84 15.17
CA ARG A 357 -5.36 -26.70 14.31
C ARG A 357 -6.83 -26.36 14.57
N LYS A 358 -7.65 -26.36 13.51
CA LYS A 358 -9.11 -26.30 13.64
C LYS A 358 -9.55 -27.41 14.60
N VAL A 359 -10.06 -27.03 15.77
CA VAL A 359 -10.75 -27.96 16.66
C VAL A 359 -12.12 -28.20 16.03
N ALA A 360 -12.41 -29.44 15.66
CA ALA A 360 -13.75 -29.80 15.23
C ALA A 360 -14.68 -29.60 16.44
N THR A 361 -15.51 -28.56 16.41
CA THR A 361 -16.64 -28.44 17.32
C THR A 361 -17.66 -29.49 16.88
N THR A 362 -17.75 -30.56 17.66
CA THR A 362 -18.79 -31.62 17.56
C THR A 362 -20.16 -31.09 17.91
#